data_AF-A0A4P7IJM8-F1
#
_entry.id   AF-A0A4P7IJM8-F1
#
_cell.length_a   1.000
_cell.length_b   1.000
_cell.length_c   1.000
_cell.angle_alpha   90.00
_cell.angle_beta   90.00
_cell.angle_gamma   90.00
#
_symmetry.space_group_name_H-M   'P 1'
#
loop_
_entity.id
_entity.type
_entity.pdbx_description
1 polymer ?
#
loop_
_entity_poly.entity_id
_entity_poly.type
_entity_poly.pdbx_seq_one_letter_code
_entity_poly.pdbx_strand_id
1 'polypeptide(L)'
;MPTDLPADPALASAVLEIESHVGREGWDQPARLYALVETAALVEQEPALAAMMEIDGPGDEGSFTPIEQDGLPPGQQLEEALESIVWPPSVAGCAAVVERLVLPPDADAQIPEDPAEAEKFAREHPQRQEVRIVAGATRAGAAYCALRLRAHDDEQSVVDGTDLVPGLLHLLHATLEQVPLADEPGGSTDESEGTE
;
A
#
# COMPACT_ATOMS: atom_id res chain seq x y z
N MET A 1 -5.56 21.67 9.10
CA MET A 1 -4.29 22.03 8.44
C MET A 1 -4.14 21.05 7.29
N PRO A 2 -3.97 21.46 6.02
CA PRO A 2 -3.58 20.49 5.00
C PRO A 2 -2.13 20.09 5.32
N THR A 3 -1.91 18.80 5.58
CA THR A 3 -0.58 18.25 5.81
C THR A 3 0.09 18.13 4.46
N ASP A 4 0.86 19.14 4.07
CA ASP A 4 1.79 19.06 2.94
C ASP A 4 2.90 18.10 3.39
N LEU A 5 2.61 16.80 3.34
CA LEU A 5 3.62 15.77 3.52
C LEU A 5 4.61 15.96 2.38
N PRO A 6 5.92 16.15 2.65
CA PRO A 6 6.90 16.30 1.60
C PRO A 6 6.81 15.04 0.73
N ALA A 7 6.55 15.22 -0.56
CA ALA A 7 6.60 14.13 -1.52
C ALA A 7 7.99 13.48 -1.40
N ASP A 8 8.03 12.28 -0.85
CA ASP A 8 9.26 11.51 -0.69
C ASP A 8 9.65 11.00 -2.07
N PRO A 9 10.78 11.47 -2.65
CA PRO A 9 11.16 11.09 -4.01
C PRO A 9 11.46 9.59 -4.13
N ALA A 10 11.91 8.94 -3.05
CA ALA A 10 12.16 7.51 -3.06
C ALA A 10 10.85 6.72 -3.06
N LEU A 11 9.85 7.16 -2.28
CA LEU A 11 8.51 6.58 -2.31
C LEU A 11 7.87 6.76 -3.70
N ALA A 12 8.01 7.94 -4.29
CA ALA A 12 7.49 8.23 -5.62
C ALA A 12 8.12 7.31 -6.69
N SER A 13 9.44 7.12 -6.65
CA SER A 13 10.13 6.18 -7.55
C SER A 13 9.60 4.76 -7.38
N ALA A 14 9.51 4.26 -6.15
CA ALA A 14 9.02 2.91 -5.88
C ALA A 14 7.58 2.69 -6.35
N VAL A 15 6.69 3.67 -6.13
CA VAL A 15 5.30 3.61 -6.59
C VAL A 15 5.22 3.59 -8.13
N LEU A 16 5.99 4.44 -8.81
CA LEU A 16 6.01 4.49 -10.28
C LEU A 16 6.65 3.23 -10.89
N GLU A 17 7.64 2.65 -10.23
CA GLU A 17 8.24 1.37 -10.63
C GLU A 17 7.23 0.22 -10.51
N ILE A 18 6.49 0.13 -9.40
CA ILE A 18 5.39 -0.84 -9.22
C ILE A 18 4.32 -0.64 -10.30
N GLU A 19 3.91 0.62 -10.53
CA GLU A 19 2.92 0.97 -11.55
C GLU A 19 3.35 0.51 -12.94
N SER A 20 4.59 0.80 -13.33
CA SER A 20 5.16 0.39 -14.61
C SER A 20 5.28 -1.13 -14.72
N HIS A 21 5.66 -1.82 -13.63
CA HIS A 21 5.76 -3.27 -13.58
C HIS A 21 4.39 -3.93 -13.80
N VAL A 22 3.39 -3.60 -12.98
CA VAL A 22 2.04 -4.15 -13.09
C VAL A 22 1.36 -3.70 -14.39
N GLY A 23 1.67 -2.50 -14.87
CA GLY A 23 1.33 -1.99 -16.19
C GLY A 23 1.56 -2.99 -17.33
N ARG A 24 2.70 -3.68 -17.30
CA ARG A 24 3.12 -4.64 -18.34
C ARG A 24 2.36 -5.97 -18.27
N GLU A 25 1.71 -6.28 -17.15
CA GLU A 25 0.96 -7.51 -16.96
C GLU A 25 -0.50 -7.44 -17.48
N GLY A 26 -0.92 -6.27 -17.94
CA GLY A 26 -2.27 -6.03 -18.44
C GLY A 26 -3.30 -5.86 -17.31
N TRP A 27 -4.57 -5.73 -17.68
CA TRP A 27 -5.70 -5.46 -16.79
C TRP A 27 -6.34 -6.73 -16.23
N ASP A 28 -7.31 -6.55 -15.35
CA ASP A 28 -8.11 -7.60 -14.72
C ASP A 28 -7.26 -8.43 -13.74
N GLN A 29 -6.31 -7.77 -13.07
CA GLN A 29 -5.40 -8.35 -12.09
C GLN A 29 -5.97 -8.30 -10.67
N PRO A 30 -5.68 -9.30 -9.80
CA PRO A 30 -6.04 -9.23 -8.40
C PRO A 30 -5.28 -8.10 -7.70
N ALA A 31 -5.82 -7.60 -6.59
CA ALA A 31 -5.11 -6.63 -5.78
C ALA A 31 -3.82 -7.23 -5.20
N ARG A 32 -2.76 -6.42 -5.18
CA ARG A 32 -1.41 -6.82 -4.74
C ARG A 32 -0.92 -5.91 -3.64
N LEU A 33 -0.05 -6.46 -2.81
CA LEU A 33 0.59 -5.77 -1.70
C LEU A 33 2.10 -5.85 -1.86
N TYR A 34 2.77 -4.77 -1.54
CA TYR A 34 4.22 -4.64 -1.58
C TYR A 34 4.73 -4.12 -0.24
N ALA A 35 5.75 -4.78 0.30
CA ALA A 35 6.56 -4.23 1.37
C ALA A 35 7.64 -3.33 0.77
N LEU A 36 7.80 -2.12 1.29
CA LEU A 36 8.89 -1.22 0.91
C LEU A 36 9.99 -1.34 1.97
N VAL A 37 11.13 -1.89 1.56
CA VAL A 37 12.31 -2.07 2.42
C VAL A 37 13.40 -1.14 1.93
N GLU A 38 14.14 -0.51 2.85
CA GLU A 38 15.30 0.30 2.47
C GLU A 38 16.32 -0.57 1.73
N THR A 39 16.69 -0.17 0.51
CA THR A 39 17.58 -0.94 -0.35
C THR A 39 18.93 -1.21 0.33
N ALA A 40 19.45 -0.23 1.07
CA ALA A 40 20.69 -0.40 1.84
C ALA A 40 20.55 -1.47 2.95
N ALA A 41 19.45 -1.47 3.69
CA ALA A 41 19.18 -2.46 4.73
C ALA A 41 18.97 -3.86 4.14
N LEU A 42 18.30 -3.97 2.98
CA LEU A 42 18.11 -5.23 2.27
C LEU A 42 19.46 -5.84 1.84
N VAL A 43 20.35 -5.02 1.26
CA VAL A 43 21.68 -5.47 0.82
C VAL A 43 22.55 -5.93 2.00
N GLU A 44 22.46 -5.25 3.14
CA GLU A 44 23.20 -5.61 4.35
C GLU A 44 22.68 -6.88 5.02
N GLN A 45 21.36 -7.01 5.18
CA GLN A 45 20.74 -8.09 5.93
C GLN A 45 20.51 -9.36 5.09
N GLU A 46 20.18 -9.19 3.81
CA GLU A 46 19.82 -10.28 2.89
C GLU A 46 20.63 -10.22 1.57
N PRO A 47 21.96 -10.33 1.62
CA PRO A 47 22.83 -10.16 0.45
C PRO A 47 22.57 -11.21 -0.66
N ALA A 48 22.07 -12.40 -0.28
CA ALA A 48 21.70 -13.43 -1.25
C ALA A 48 20.45 -13.04 -2.06
N LEU A 49 19.46 -12.41 -1.42
CA LEU A 49 18.27 -11.91 -2.09
C LEU A 49 18.62 -10.71 -3.00
N ALA A 50 19.43 -9.78 -2.50
CA ALA A 50 19.93 -8.67 -3.31
C ALA A 50 20.66 -9.14 -4.58
N ALA A 51 21.49 -10.19 -4.47
CA ALA A 51 22.17 -10.79 -5.62
C ALA A 51 21.20 -11.46 -6.61
N MET A 52 20.12 -12.10 -6.14
CA MET A 52 19.09 -12.68 -7.02
C MET A 52 18.27 -11.62 -7.74
N MET A 53 18.10 -10.45 -7.13
CA MET A 53 17.40 -9.30 -7.70
C MET A 53 18.31 -8.40 -8.54
N GLU A 54 19.58 -8.79 -8.73
CA GLU A 54 20.60 -8.03 -9.46
C GLU A 54 20.76 -6.59 -8.94
N ILE A 55 20.63 -6.40 -7.62
CA ILE A 55 20.82 -5.09 -6.96
C ILE A 55 22.32 -4.85 -6.77
N ASP A 56 22.90 -4.00 -7.62
CA ASP A 56 24.32 -3.65 -7.60
C ASP A 56 24.65 -2.64 -6.47
N GLY A 57 24.74 -3.12 -5.24
CA GLY A 57 25.12 -2.33 -4.05
C GLY A 57 23.95 -1.59 -3.39
N PRO A 58 24.18 -0.84 -2.30
CA PRO A 58 23.14 0.01 -1.75
C PRO A 58 22.77 1.03 -2.84
N GLY A 59 21.52 1.04 -3.29
CA GLY A 59 21.02 2.02 -4.26
C GLY A 59 21.21 3.47 -3.77
N ASP A 60 20.60 4.44 -4.46
CA ASP A 60 20.62 5.82 -3.98
C ASP A 60 20.19 5.90 -2.51
N GLU A 61 20.81 6.81 -1.74
CA GLU A 61 20.54 6.94 -0.30
C GLU A 61 19.04 7.22 -0.07
N GLY A 62 18.38 6.35 0.69
CA GLY A 62 16.93 6.41 0.93
C GLY A 62 16.06 5.66 -0.09
N SER A 63 16.63 4.99 -1.10
CA SER A 63 15.90 4.14 -2.04
C SER A 63 15.14 3.00 -1.33
N PHE A 64 13.95 2.70 -1.84
CA PHE A 64 13.16 1.55 -1.43
C PHE A 64 13.22 0.45 -2.50
N THR A 65 13.35 -0.79 -2.05
CA THR A 65 13.10 -1.99 -2.86
C THR A 65 11.69 -2.50 -2.57
N PRO A 66 10.78 -2.52 -3.57
CA PRO A 66 9.46 -3.09 -3.40
C PRO A 66 9.51 -4.63 -3.47
N ILE A 67 9.01 -5.28 -2.41
CA ILE A 67 8.92 -6.74 -2.31
C ILE A 67 7.45 -7.14 -2.37
N GLU A 68 7.05 -7.80 -3.45
CA GLU A 68 5.68 -8.32 -3.59
C GLU A 68 5.38 -9.34 -2.49
N GLN A 69 4.20 -9.22 -1.89
CA GLN A 69 3.69 -10.18 -0.91
C GLN A 69 2.74 -11.18 -1.57
N ASP A 70 2.41 -12.23 -0.82
CA ASP A 70 1.33 -13.14 -1.22
C ASP A 70 0.04 -12.35 -1.51
N GLY A 71 -0.58 -12.68 -2.64
CA GLY A 71 -1.82 -12.06 -3.09
C GLY A 71 -2.97 -12.28 -2.11
N LEU A 72 -3.98 -11.42 -2.19
CA LEU A 72 -5.18 -11.56 -1.37
C LEU A 72 -5.88 -12.90 -1.63
N PRO A 73 -6.46 -13.54 -0.59
CA PRO A 73 -7.37 -14.65 -0.79
C PRO A 73 -8.46 -14.31 -1.80
N PRO A 74 -8.84 -15.25 -2.68
CA PRO A 74 -9.82 -14.99 -3.72
C PRO A 74 -11.15 -14.53 -3.11
N GLY A 75 -11.63 -13.37 -3.55
CA GLY A 75 -12.88 -12.77 -3.09
C GLY A 75 -12.78 -11.93 -1.81
N GLN A 76 -11.59 -11.81 -1.20
CA GLN A 76 -11.38 -10.88 -0.09
C GLN A 76 -11.19 -9.45 -0.62
N GLN A 77 -11.84 -8.48 0.02
CA GLN A 77 -11.66 -7.06 -0.29
C GLN A 77 -10.31 -6.57 0.25
N LEU A 78 -9.67 -5.66 -0.49
CA LEU A 78 -8.37 -5.11 -0.09
C LEU A 78 -8.46 -4.40 1.26
N GLU A 79 -9.52 -3.63 1.48
CA GLU A 79 -9.75 -2.87 2.71
C GLU A 79 -9.80 -3.79 3.94
N GLU A 80 -10.58 -4.88 3.86
CA GLU A 80 -10.70 -5.88 4.92
C GLU A 80 -9.36 -6.58 5.19
N ALA A 81 -8.56 -6.83 4.15
CA ALA A 81 -7.24 -7.42 4.32
C ALA A 81 -6.28 -6.45 5.04
N LEU A 82 -6.25 -5.18 4.63
CA LEU A 82 -5.42 -4.14 5.24
C LEU A 82 -5.70 -3.97 6.74
N GLU A 83 -6.97 -4.07 7.17
CA GLU A 83 -7.33 -4.01 8.59
C GLU A 83 -6.69 -5.11 9.45
N SER A 84 -6.30 -6.23 8.84
CA SER A 84 -5.67 -7.37 9.53
C SER A 84 -4.14 -7.39 9.46
N ILE A 85 -3.54 -6.52 8.64
CA ILE A 85 -2.10 -6.53 8.38
C ILE A 85 -1.38 -5.63 9.39
N VAL A 86 -0.31 -6.17 9.97
CA VAL A 86 0.65 -5.41 10.79
C VAL A 86 2.04 -5.68 10.25
N TRP A 87 2.68 -4.64 9.72
CA TRP A 87 4.03 -4.77 9.19
C TRP A 87 5.09 -4.78 10.30
N PRO A 88 6.14 -5.62 10.17
CA PRO A 88 7.24 -5.61 11.11
C PRO A 88 8.07 -4.32 10.99
N PRO A 89 8.89 -3.98 12.01
CA PRO A 89 9.69 -2.75 12.02
C PRO A 89 10.69 -2.63 10.87
N SER A 90 11.10 -3.75 10.26
CA SER A 90 12.01 -3.79 9.11
C SER A 90 11.40 -3.25 7.82
N VAL A 91 10.06 -3.17 7.75
CA VAL A 91 9.33 -2.64 6.59
C VAL A 91 9.13 -1.14 6.80
N ALA A 92 9.85 -0.32 6.02
CA ALA A 92 9.84 1.13 6.13
C ALA A 92 8.56 1.76 5.57
N GLY A 93 7.92 1.09 4.62
CA GLY A 93 6.63 1.48 4.06
C GLY A 93 5.92 0.31 3.38
N CYS A 94 4.73 0.54 2.85
CA CYS A 94 4.01 -0.45 2.06
C CYS A 94 3.32 0.22 0.88
N ALA A 95 3.01 -0.57 -0.14
CA ALA A 95 2.21 -0.14 -1.27
C ALA A 95 1.15 -1.18 -1.63
N ALA A 96 0.03 -0.72 -2.17
CA ALA A 96 -1.04 -1.55 -2.67
C ALA A 96 -1.37 -1.19 -4.12
N VAL A 97 -1.66 -2.22 -4.91
CA VAL A 97 -2.15 -2.08 -6.29
C VAL A 97 -3.56 -2.63 -6.35
N VAL A 98 -4.49 -1.86 -6.90
CA VAL A 98 -5.88 -2.26 -7.07
C VAL A 98 -6.49 -1.65 -8.32
N GLU A 99 -7.36 -2.41 -8.99
CA GLU A 99 -8.16 -1.93 -10.10
C GLU A 99 -9.58 -1.64 -9.61
N ARG A 100 -10.10 -0.44 -9.89
CA ARG A 100 -11.42 0.01 -9.44
C ARG A 100 -12.24 0.59 -10.58
N LEU A 101 -13.55 0.44 -10.46
CA LEU A 101 -14.51 1.19 -11.25
C LEU A 101 -14.74 2.55 -10.60
N VAL A 102 -14.55 3.62 -11.36
CA VAL A 102 -14.87 4.99 -10.97
C VAL A 102 -15.94 5.56 -11.87
N LEU A 103 -16.80 6.39 -11.28
CA LEU A 103 -17.87 7.07 -11.98
C LEU A 103 -17.49 8.54 -12.20
N PRO A 104 -18.01 9.17 -13.26
CA PRO A 104 -17.85 10.60 -13.42
C PRO A 104 -18.59 11.34 -12.28
N PRO A 105 -18.11 12.52 -11.87
CA PRO A 105 -18.70 13.28 -10.76
C PRO A 105 -20.18 13.65 -10.98
N ASP A 106 -20.63 13.76 -12.24
CA ASP A 106 -22.04 14.01 -12.58
C ASP A 106 -22.99 12.85 -12.18
N ALA A 107 -22.44 11.66 -11.94
CA ALA A 107 -23.20 10.49 -11.50
C ALA A 107 -23.41 10.44 -9.99
N ASP A 108 -22.66 11.20 -9.17
CA ASP A 108 -22.68 11.13 -7.70
C ASP A 108 -24.08 11.28 -7.11
N ALA A 109 -24.88 12.21 -7.63
CA ALA A 109 -26.25 12.45 -7.17
C ALA A 109 -27.24 11.33 -7.51
N GLN A 110 -26.86 10.39 -8.37
CA GLN A 110 -27.68 9.27 -8.83
C GLN A 110 -27.27 7.95 -8.18
N ILE A 111 -26.14 7.91 -7.46
CA ILE A 111 -25.65 6.72 -6.78
C ILE A 111 -26.63 6.36 -5.66
N PRO A 112 -27.20 5.14 -5.65
CA PRO A 112 -28.03 4.65 -4.55
C PRO A 112 -27.29 4.66 -3.21
N GLU A 113 -28.01 4.90 -2.10
CA GLU A 113 -27.43 4.83 -0.75
C GLU A 113 -27.12 3.39 -0.30
N ASP A 114 -27.86 2.42 -0.84
CA ASP A 114 -27.63 1.00 -0.55
C ASP A 114 -26.33 0.54 -1.24
N PRO A 115 -25.35 -0.03 -0.50
CA PRO A 115 -24.05 -0.41 -1.08
C PRO A 115 -24.14 -1.42 -2.22
N ALA A 116 -25.06 -2.39 -2.16
CA ALA A 116 -25.19 -3.41 -3.19
C ALA A 116 -25.80 -2.84 -4.47
N GLU A 117 -26.80 -1.96 -4.34
CA GLU A 117 -27.36 -1.22 -5.47
C GLU A 117 -26.38 -0.19 -6.05
N ALA A 118 -25.57 0.46 -5.22
CA ALA A 118 -24.51 1.37 -5.64
C ALA A 118 -23.44 0.67 -6.48
N GLU A 119 -22.98 -0.51 -6.03
CA GLU A 119 -22.01 -1.31 -6.76
C GLU A 119 -22.59 -1.78 -8.11
N LYS A 120 -23.86 -2.19 -8.13
CA LYS A 120 -24.56 -2.56 -9.36
C LYS A 120 -24.69 -1.37 -10.31
N PHE A 121 -25.10 -0.21 -9.80
CA PHE A 121 -25.19 1.03 -10.58
C PHE A 121 -23.84 1.37 -11.21
N ALA A 122 -22.75 1.29 -10.45
CA ALA A 122 -21.40 1.57 -10.95
C ALA A 122 -20.97 0.62 -12.08
N ARG A 123 -21.23 -0.69 -11.93
CA ARG A 123 -20.94 -1.70 -12.96
C ARG A 123 -21.74 -1.49 -14.24
N GLU A 124 -23.01 -1.09 -14.14
CA GLU A 124 -23.91 -0.92 -15.29
C GLU A 124 -23.78 0.47 -15.94
N HIS A 125 -23.11 1.44 -15.29
CA HIS A 125 -23.04 2.81 -15.78
C HIS A 125 -22.30 2.91 -17.13
N PRO A 126 -22.86 3.65 -18.12
CA PRO A 126 -22.27 3.73 -19.46
C PRO A 126 -20.98 4.53 -19.51
N GLN A 127 -20.78 5.47 -18.57
CA GLN A 127 -19.59 6.30 -18.47
C GLN A 127 -18.61 5.83 -17.39
N ARG A 128 -18.78 4.61 -16.86
CA ARG A 128 -17.82 4.06 -15.88
C ARG A 128 -16.43 4.00 -16.50
N GLN A 129 -15.43 4.28 -15.68
CA GLN A 129 -14.04 4.14 -16.05
C GLN A 129 -13.38 3.12 -15.15
N GLU A 130 -12.45 2.36 -15.69
CA GLU A 130 -11.59 1.47 -14.91
C GLU A 130 -10.27 2.18 -14.67
N VAL A 131 -9.87 2.25 -13.41
CA VAL A 131 -8.61 2.85 -12.98
C VAL A 131 -7.78 1.83 -12.24
N ARG A 132 -6.50 1.77 -12.58
CA ARG A 132 -5.50 1.12 -11.74
C ARG A 132 -4.94 2.17 -10.81
N ILE A 133 -4.87 1.82 -9.54
CA ILE A 133 -4.39 2.67 -8.47
C ILE A 133 -3.21 1.96 -7.85
N VAL A 134 -2.07 2.63 -7.78
CA VAL A 134 -0.93 2.24 -6.95
C VAL A 134 -0.83 3.29 -5.85
N ALA A 135 -0.96 2.88 -4.60
CA ALA A 135 -0.87 3.75 -3.44
C ALA A 135 0.25 3.26 -2.53
N GLY A 136 1.13 4.15 -2.10
CA GLY A 136 2.25 3.88 -1.22
C GLY A 136 2.25 4.79 -0.01
N ALA A 137 2.67 4.26 1.14
CA ALA A 137 2.78 4.96 2.40
C ALA A 137 4.04 4.53 3.15
N THR A 138 4.67 5.44 3.90
CA THR A 138 5.83 5.14 4.75
C THR A 138 5.52 5.38 6.23
N ARG A 139 6.31 4.75 7.11
CA ARG A 139 6.26 5.00 8.56
C ARG A 139 6.63 6.43 8.93
N ALA A 140 7.41 7.10 8.10
CA ALA A 140 7.73 8.52 8.25
C ALA A 140 6.53 9.44 7.95
N GLY A 141 5.40 8.85 7.52
CA GLY A 141 4.16 9.56 7.23
C GLY A 141 4.04 10.01 5.78
N ALA A 142 5.03 9.77 4.92
CA ALA A 142 4.93 10.12 3.51
C ALA A 142 3.89 9.23 2.80
N ALA A 143 3.20 9.81 1.83
CA ALA A 143 2.20 9.15 1.00
C ALA A 143 2.38 9.57 -0.45
N TYR A 144 2.19 8.62 -1.37
CA TYR A 144 2.23 8.88 -2.80
C TYR A 144 1.33 7.88 -3.53
N CYS A 145 0.72 8.32 -4.61
CA CYS A 145 -0.16 7.48 -5.40
C CYS A 145 -0.04 7.82 -6.88
N ALA A 146 -0.21 6.79 -7.70
CA ALA A 146 -0.21 6.86 -9.15
C ALA A 146 -1.47 6.15 -9.68
N LEU A 147 -2.17 6.78 -10.61
CA LEU A 147 -3.39 6.30 -11.21
C LEU A 147 -3.25 6.23 -12.72
N ARG A 148 -3.69 5.12 -13.31
CA ARG A 148 -3.80 4.94 -14.76
C ARG A 148 -5.22 4.59 -15.14
N LEU A 149 -5.77 5.24 -16.16
CA LEU A 149 -7.09 4.93 -16.70
C LEU A 149 -6.97 3.86 -17.78
N ARG A 150 -7.85 2.84 -17.79
CA ARG A 150 -7.91 1.82 -18.84
C ARG A 150 -8.16 2.41 -20.23
N ALA A 151 -8.88 3.52 -20.30
CA ALA A 151 -9.12 4.27 -21.54
C ALA A 151 -7.88 5.01 -22.08
N HIS A 152 -6.86 5.21 -21.24
CA HIS A 152 -5.60 5.89 -21.54
C HIS A 152 -4.43 5.05 -21.02
N ASP A 153 -4.35 3.80 -21.49
CA ASP A 153 -3.35 2.82 -21.04
C ASP A 153 -1.99 3.01 -21.72
N ASP A 154 -1.38 4.16 -21.45
CA ASP A 154 -0.04 4.51 -21.92
C ASP A 154 0.81 4.90 -20.70
N GLU A 155 2.12 4.59 -20.71
CA GLU A 155 3.04 4.92 -19.61
C GLU A 155 3.17 6.45 -19.38
N GLN A 156 2.76 7.28 -20.34
CA GLN A 156 2.75 8.74 -20.24
C GLN A 156 1.42 9.31 -19.69
N SER A 157 0.42 8.47 -19.51
CA SER A 157 -0.95 8.84 -19.12
C SER A 157 -1.24 8.45 -17.66
N VAL A 158 -0.22 8.61 -16.80
CA VAL A 158 -0.32 8.35 -15.35
C VAL A 158 -0.56 9.67 -14.62
N VAL A 159 -1.58 9.67 -13.76
CA VAL A 159 -1.89 10.78 -12.86
C VAL A 159 -1.33 10.44 -11.49
N ASP A 160 -0.38 11.22 -11.00
CA ASP A 160 0.26 11.01 -9.70
C ASP A 160 0.02 12.16 -8.71
N GLY A 161 0.18 11.88 -7.42
CA GLY A 161 0.00 12.85 -6.35
C GLY A 161 0.11 12.23 -4.96
N THR A 162 -0.07 13.04 -3.93
CA THR A 162 0.07 12.59 -2.52
C THR A 162 -1.26 12.29 -1.83
N ASP A 163 -2.40 12.65 -2.44
CA ASP A 163 -3.73 12.57 -1.81
C ASP A 163 -4.86 12.22 -2.81
N LEU A 164 -4.56 11.45 -3.86
CA LEU A 164 -5.59 11.09 -4.87
C LEU A 164 -6.55 10.02 -4.35
N VAL A 165 -6.13 9.23 -3.35
CA VAL A 165 -6.90 8.13 -2.77
C VAL A 165 -6.81 8.12 -1.24
N PRO A 166 -7.33 9.16 -0.55
CA PRO A 166 -7.15 9.36 0.88
C PRO A 166 -7.58 8.17 1.74
N GLY A 167 -8.68 7.51 1.37
CA GLY A 167 -9.18 6.34 2.11
C GLY A 167 -8.22 5.15 2.09
N LEU A 168 -7.61 4.87 0.92
CA LEU A 168 -6.64 3.78 0.80
C LEU A 168 -5.33 4.13 1.50
N LEU A 169 -4.85 5.37 1.34
CA LEU A 169 -3.64 5.84 2.02
C LEU A 169 -3.77 5.76 3.55
N HIS A 170 -4.95 6.10 4.08
CA HIS A 170 -5.22 5.96 5.51
C HIS A 170 -5.11 4.51 5.99
N LEU A 171 -5.70 3.56 5.26
CA LEU A 171 -5.61 2.14 5.59
C LEU A 171 -4.16 1.64 5.53
N LEU A 172 -3.38 2.05 4.51
CA LEU A 172 -1.96 1.69 4.41
C LEU A 172 -1.15 2.22 5.59
N HIS A 173 -1.36 3.47 5.99
CA HIS A 173 -0.71 4.02 7.18
C HIS A 173 -1.08 3.25 8.44
N ALA A 174 -2.36 2.87 8.62
CA ALA A 174 -2.80 2.09 9.77
C ALA A 174 -2.05 0.75 9.88
N THR A 175 -1.75 0.08 8.75
CA THR A 175 -0.97 -1.18 8.76
C THR A 175 0.48 -1.01 9.23
N LEU A 176 1.00 0.23 9.15
CA LEU A 176 2.35 0.62 9.56
C LEU A 176 2.37 1.18 10.99
N GLU A 177 1.24 1.36 11.65
CA GLU A 177 1.24 1.75 13.07
C GLU A 177 1.59 0.53 13.93
N GLN A 178 2.52 0.70 14.87
CA GLN A 178 2.81 -0.36 15.83
C GLN A 178 1.67 -0.43 16.84
N VAL A 179 1.07 -1.62 17.01
CA VAL A 179 0.29 -1.89 18.22
C VAL A 179 1.29 -1.94 19.37
N PRO A 180 1.23 -1.02 20.35
CA PRO A 180 2.09 -1.15 21.52
C PRO A 180 1.71 -2.47 22.19
N LEU A 181 2.70 -3.36 22.39
CA LEU A 181 2.53 -4.55 23.23
C LEU A 181 1.94 -4.05 24.55
N ALA A 182 0.70 -4.43 24.86
CA ALA A 182 0.17 -4.24 26.19
C ALA A 182 1.14 -4.94 27.13
N ASP A 183 1.73 -4.17 28.05
CA ASP A 183 2.59 -4.61 29.15
C ASP A 183 2.04 -5.93 29.70
N GLU A 184 2.73 -7.05 29.46
CA GLU A 184 2.43 -8.28 30.18
C GLU A 184 2.72 -7.98 31.65
N PRO A 185 1.76 -8.13 32.59
CA PRO A 185 2.10 -8.01 34.00
C PRO A 185 3.04 -9.16 34.34
N GLY A 186 4.33 -8.82 34.45
CA GLY A 186 5.41 -9.73 34.78
C GLY A 186 5.05 -10.61 35.99
N GLY A 187 5.21 -11.91 35.79
CA GLY A 187 4.93 -12.93 36.79
C GLY A 187 5.78 -12.77 38.05
N SER A 188 5.11 -13.08 39.17
CA SER A 188 5.60 -13.44 40.50
C SER A 188 7.10 -13.70 40.65
N THR A 189 7.73 -12.99 41.58
CA THR A 189 8.89 -13.49 42.32
C THR A 189 8.46 -13.76 43.76
N ASP A 190 8.67 -15.02 44.14
CA ASP A 190 8.62 -15.63 45.45
C ASP A 190 9.52 -14.89 46.47
N GLU A 191 8.96 -14.57 47.64
CA GLU A 191 9.75 -14.43 48.87
C GLU A 191 9.15 -15.40 49.91
N SER A 192 9.64 -16.64 49.86
CA SER A 192 9.68 -17.53 51.00
C SER A 192 10.96 -17.24 51.82
N GLU A 193 10.82 -16.97 53.12
CA GLU A 193 11.79 -17.08 54.25
C GLU A 193 11.54 -15.91 55.24
N GLY A 194 11.42 -16.04 56.55
CA GLY A 194 11.51 -17.16 57.48
C GLY A 194 11.16 -16.64 58.90
N THR A 195 10.74 -17.57 59.74
CA THR A 195 10.75 -17.64 61.22
C THR A 195 11.36 -16.47 62.01
N GLU A 196 10.60 -15.92 62.97
CA GLU A 196 10.83 -16.03 64.44
C GLU A 196 9.66 -15.43 65.25
#